data_AF-A0A482ZKH7-F1
#
_entry.id   AF-A0A482ZKH7-F1
#
_cell.length_a   1.000
_cell.length_b   1.000
_cell.length_c   1.000
_cell.angle_alpha   90.00
_cell.angle_beta   90.00
_cell.angle_gamma   90.00
#
_symmetry.space_group_name_H-M   'P 1'
#
loop_
_entity.id
_entity.type
_entity.pdbx_description
1 polymer ?
#
loop_
_entity_poly.entity_id
_entity_poly.type
_entity_poly.pdbx_seq_one_letter_code
_entity_poly.pdbx_strand_id
1 'polypeptide(L)'
;MIQKIVNALKLDRVIRYYVLLYVLVILLTYANNFFFYQSVSAKEWSNSGNYIASLDKYAALCMDLTNNRNQCVDKVKGFAKDNVDYYGHLILINGDTIIDNRRYKDERVEIKRVADLLSINLSIEVTKNPIPNIWSSVIKSATFSASDIIERISRGDSNEEILKFVTHTAMWRSFPHLAFLFIVLFVSAFMKKSIVAQIEFINKFESEVVDNDGPSY
;
A
#
# COMPACT_ATOMS: atom_id res chain seq x y z
N MET A 1 32.85 -6.99 -12.18
CA MET A 1 31.39 -7.17 -12.43
C MET A 1 30.65 -5.84 -12.53
N ILE A 2 30.84 -4.93 -11.57
CA ILE A 2 30.21 -3.59 -11.54
C ILE A 2 30.56 -2.74 -12.78
N GLN A 3 31.84 -2.66 -13.18
CA GLN A 3 32.25 -1.94 -14.41
C GLN A 3 31.60 -2.49 -15.70
N LYS A 4 31.38 -3.81 -15.79
CA LYS A 4 30.69 -4.41 -16.95
C LYS A 4 29.24 -3.94 -17.02
N ILE A 5 28.55 -3.84 -15.88
CA ILE A 5 27.18 -3.35 -15.80
C ILE A 5 27.11 -1.85 -16.12
N VAL A 6 28.03 -1.05 -15.57
CA VAL A 6 28.14 0.39 -15.83
C VAL A 6 28.35 0.68 -17.32
N ASN A 7 29.26 -0.05 -17.96
CA ASN A 7 29.55 0.11 -19.39
C ASN A 7 28.42 -0.42 -20.28
N ALA A 8 27.79 -1.55 -19.93
CA ALA A 8 26.67 -2.12 -20.69
C ALA A 8 25.45 -1.20 -20.69
N LEU A 9 25.13 -0.58 -19.54
CA LEU A 9 23.99 0.32 -19.38
C LEU A 9 24.32 1.78 -19.74
N LYS A 10 25.58 2.10 -20.05
CA LYS A 10 26.07 3.46 -20.32
C LYS A 10 25.65 4.43 -19.21
N LEU A 11 25.94 4.04 -17.96
CA LEU A 11 25.65 4.83 -16.76
C LEU A 11 26.63 5.98 -16.55
N ASP A 12 27.60 6.15 -17.44
CA ASP A 12 28.44 7.34 -17.58
C ASP A 12 27.60 8.59 -17.88
N ARG A 13 26.46 8.42 -18.56
CA ARG A 13 25.55 9.53 -18.87
C ARG A 13 24.69 9.88 -17.66
N VAL A 14 24.84 11.11 -17.19
CA VAL A 14 24.12 11.67 -16.02
C VAL A 14 22.62 11.37 -16.06
N ILE A 15 21.96 11.59 -17.20
CA ILE A 15 20.51 11.34 -17.34
C ILE A 15 20.18 9.86 -17.12
N ARG A 16 20.93 8.93 -17.72
CA ARG A 16 20.66 7.48 -17.62
C ARG A 16 20.87 6.97 -16.21
N TYR A 17 21.87 7.51 -15.52
CA TYR A 17 22.12 7.22 -14.12
C TYR A 17 20.92 7.60 -13.24
N TYR A 18 20.43 8.84 -13.33
CA TYR A 18 19.29 9.28 -12.52
C TYR A 18 17.98 8.58 -12.89
N VAL A 19 17.76 8.26 -14.18
CA VAL A 19 16.61 7.44 -14.59
C VAL A 19 16.67 6.07 -13.93
N LEU A 20 17.84 5.40 -13.92
CA LEU A 20 17.99 4.10 -13.27
C LEU A 20 17.73 4.19 -11.75
N LEU A 21 18.24 5.22 -11.08
CA LEU A 21 17.95 5.45 -9.67
C LEU A 21 16.45 5.66 -9.42
N TYR A 22 15.77 6.41 -10.29
CA TYR A 22 14.34 6.65 -10.13
C TYR A 22 13.51 5.38 -10.38
N VAL A 23 13.89 4.55 -11.35
CA VAL A 23 13.28 3.22 -11.54
C VAL A 23 13.44 2.36 -10.28
N LEU A 24 14.60 2.40 -9.63
CA LEU A 24 14.80 1.70 -8.34
C LEU A 24 13.85 2.23 -7.25
N VAL A 25 13.64 3.55 -7.17
CA VAL A 25 12.68 4.15 -6.23
C VAL A 25 11.26 3.65 -6.50
N ILE A 26 10.85 3.58 -7.77
CA ILE A 26 9.53 3.02 -8.16
C ILE A 26 9.41 1.57 -7.72
N LEU A 27 10.43 0.74 -7.94
CA LEU A 27 10.43 -0.68 -7.55
C LEU A 27 10.35 -0.86 -6.03
N LEU A 28 11.10 -0.07 -5.26
CA LEU A 28 11.03 -0.08 -3.79
C LEU A 28 9.66 0.38 -3.29
N THR A 29 9.09 1.41 -3.90
CA THR A 29 7.74 1.89 -3.60
C THR A 29 6.70 0.81 -3.88
N TYR A 30 6.83 0.10 -5.02
CA TYR A 30 5.97 -1.01 -5.38
C TYR A 30 6.05 -2.14 -4.35
N ALA A 31 7.26 -2.58 -4.00
CA ALA A 31 7.47 -3.64 -3.01
C ALA A 31 6.88 -3.26 -1.65
N ASN A 32 7.14 -2.04 -1.18
CA ASN A 32 6.57 -1.53 0.07
C ASN A 32 5.03 -1.55 0.06
N ASN A 33 4.42 -1.02 -1.02
CA ASN A 33 2.97 -0.97 -1.14
C ASN A 33 2.38 -2.38 -1.20
N PHE A 34 3.02 -3.30 -1.95
CA PHE A 34 2.61 -4.70 -2.02
C PHE A 34 2.57 -5.36 -0.64
N PHE A 35 3.67 -5.30 0.13
CA PHE A 35 3.73 -5.90 1.47
C PHE A 35 2.76 -5.22 2.46
N PHE A 36 2.62 -3.90 2.38
CA PHE A 36 1.65 -3.16 3.20
C PHE A 36 0.23 -3.67 2.95
N TYR A 37 -0.20 -3.75 1.69
CA TYR A 37 -1.57 -4.20 1.38
C TYR A 37 -1.78 -5.70 1.59
N GLN A 38 -0.73 -6.53 1.50
CA GLN A 38 -0.80 -7.93 1.92
C GLN A 38 -1.09 -8.05 3.43
N SER A 39 -0.43 -7.23 4.25
CA SER A 39 -0.70 -7.16 5.70
C SER A 39 -2.12 -6.66 5.99
N VAL A 40 -2.57 -5.61 5.29
CA VAL A 40 -3.97 -5.13 5.39
C VAL A 40 -4.95 -6.22 5.00
N SER A 41 -4.67 -7.00 3.96
CA SER A 41 -5.51 -8.12 3.53
C SER A 41 -5.71 -9.14 4.64
N ALA A 42 -4.62 -9.62 5.24
CA ALA A 42 -4.65 -10.60 6.32
C ALA A 42 -5.40 -10.05 7.55
N LYS A 43 -5.18 -8.79 7.90
CA LYS A 43 -5.88 -8.12 9.00
C LYS A 43 -7.39 -8.02 8.75
N GLU A 44 -7.80 -7.58 7.56
CA GLU A 44 -9.23 -7.42 7.23
C GLU A 44 -9.95 -8.76 7.06
N TRP A 45 -9.26 -9.79 6.59
CA TRP A 45 -9.77 -11.17 6.59
C TRP A 45 -10.06 -11.67 8.01
N SER A 46 -9.12 -11.45 8.94
CA SER A 46 -9.28 -11.80 10.35
C SER A 46 -10.42 -11.01 11.01
N ASN A 47 -10.46 -9.69 10.80
CA ASN A 47 -11.53 -8.81 11.30
C ASN A 47 -12.91 -9.27 10.85
N SER A 48 -13.05 -9.63 9.57
CA SER A 48 -14.33 -10.14 9.03
C SER A 48 -14.75 -11.45 9.69
N GLY A 49 -13.79 -12.32 10.04
CA GLY A 49 -14.06 -13.54 10.82
C GLY A 49 -14.51 -13.27 12.24
N ASN A 50 -13.82 -12.38 12.94
CA ASN A 50 -14.17 -12.00 14.31
C ASN A 50 -15.56 -11.36 14.38
N TYR A 51 -15.90 -10.58 13.35
CA TYR A 51 -17.21 -9.97 13.20
C TYR A 51 -18.30 -11.03 13.02
N ILE A 52 -18.13 -11.97 12.08
CA ILE A 52 -19.04 -13.10 11.89
C ILE A 52 -19.21 -13.91 13.18
N ALA A 53 -18.10 -14.23 13.87
CA ALA A 53 -18.16 -14.96 15.14
C ALA A 53 -18.90 -14.19 16.25
N SER A 54 -18.84 -12.86 16.23
CA SER A 54 -19.59 -12.01 17.17
C SER A 54 -21.08 -12.03 16.86
N LEU A 55 -21.45 -12.00 15.57
CA LEU A 55 -22.84 -12.14 15.13
C LEU A 55 -23.42 -13.51 15.48
N ASP A 56 -22.64 -14.59 15.32
CA ASP A 56 -23.09 -15.94 15.69
C ASP A 56 -23.30 -16.08 17.20
N LYS A 57 -22.39 -15.54 18.03
CA LYS A 57 -22.58 -15.47 19.49
C LYS A 57 -23.81 -14.64 19.88
N TYR A 58 -24.04 -13.51 19.22
CA TYR A 58 -25.23 -12.69 19.45
C TYR A 58 -26.52 -13.42 19.05
N ALA A 59 -26.49 -14.14 17.92
CA ALA A 59 -27.60 -14.98 17.48
C ALA A 59 -27.90 -16.10 18.47
N ALA A 60 -26.87 -16.81 18.97
CA ALA A 60 -27.01 -17.84 20.00
C ALA A 60 -27.66 -17.28 21.27
N LEU A 61 -27.14 -16.17 21.79
CA LEU A 61 -27.68 -15.52 22.99
C LEU A 61 -29.14 -15.09 22.79
N CYS A 62 -29.50 -14.57 21.62
CA CYS A 62 -30.88 -14.21 21.33
C CYS A 62 -31.80 -15.43 21.33
N MET A 63 -31.36 -16.54 20.74
CA MET A 63 -32.14 -17.79 20.71
C MET A 63 -32.33 -18.34 22.12
N ASP A 64 -31.30 -18.32 22.96
CA ASP A 64 -31.39 -18.74 24.36
C ASP A 64 -32.39 -17.89 25.17
N LEU A 65 -32.48 -16.59 24.89
CA LEU A 65 -33.33 -15.65 25.64
C LEU A 65 -34.79 -15.60 25.18
N THR A 66 -35.02 -15.70 23.87
CA THR A 66 -36.36 -15.48 23.28
C THR A 66 -37.01 -16.73 22.74
N ASN A 67 -36.21 -17.75 22.38
CA ASN A 67 -36.63 -18.93 21.62
C ASN A 67 -37.48 -18.60 20.37
N ASN A 68 -37.31 -17.40 19.80
CA ASN A 68 -38.04 -16.94 18.62
C ASN A 68 -37.07 -16.57 17.51
N ARG A 69 -36.95 -17.48 16.54
CA ARG A 69 -36.04 -17.33 15.40
C ARG A 69 -36.26 -16.02 14.64
N ASN A 70 -37.50 -15.67 14.29
CA ASN A 70 -37.78 -14.50 13.47
C ASN A 70 -37.35 -13.21 14.18
N GLN A 71 -37.65 -13.10 15.48
CA GLN A 71 -37.21 -11.98 16.30
C GLN A 71 -35.67 -11.89 16.36
N CYS A 72 -34.98 -13.03 16.44
CA CYS A 72 -33.52 -13.05 16.44
C CYS A 72 -32.90 -12.71 15.09
N VAL A 73 -33.52 -13.12 13.97
CA VAL A 73 -33.09 -12.69 12.64
C VAL A 73 -33.14 -11.17 12.53
N ASP A 74 -34.23 -10.54 12.98
CA ASP A 74 -34.37 -9.08 12.90
C ASP A 74 -33.34 -8.36 13.78
N LYS A 75 -33.09 -8.87 15.00
CA LYS A 75 -32.06 -8.32 15.89
C LYS A 75 -30.65 -8.47 15.33
N VAL A 76 -30.33 -9.61 14.72
CA VAL A 76 -29.04 -9.87 14.06
C VAL A 76 -28.85 -8.93 12.86
N LYS A 77 -29.90 -8.74 12.05
CA LYS A 77 -29.90 -7.75 10.95
C LYS A 77 -29.69 -6.33 11.48
N GLY A 78 -30.28 -5.99 12.63
CA GLY A 78 -30.07 -4.70 13.30
C GLY A 78 -28.62 -4.50 13.75
N PHE A 79 -28.09 -5.44 14.55
CA PHE A 79 -26.69 -5.41 15.01
C PHE A 79 -25.70 -5.35 13.84
N ALA A 80 -26.04 -6.00 12.72
CA ALA A 80 -25.20 -5.99 11.53
C ALA A 80 -25.07 -4.60 10.89
N LYS A 81 -26.13 -3.78 10.95
CA LYS A 81 -26.15 -2.42 10.38
C LYS A 81 -25.36 -1.40 11.20
N ASP A 82 -25.33 -1.56 12.51
CA ASP A 82 -24.84 -0.52 13.42
C ASP A 82 -23.32 -0.50 13.59
N ASN A 83 -22.62 -1.55 13.16
CA ASN A 83 -21.17 -1.61 13.18
C ASN A 83 -20.61 -1.07 11.87
N VAL A 84 -19.89 0.06 11.88
CA VAL A 84 -19.19 0.58 10.70
C VAL A 84 -17.70 0.63 10.99
N ASP A 85 -16.88 0.06 10.11
CA ASP A 85 -15.44 0.13 10.19
C ASP A 85 -14.85 1.16 9.19
N TYR A 86 -13.53 1.41 9.27
CA TYR A 86 -12.86 2.42 8.45
C TYR A 86 -12.99 2.21 6.92
N TYR A 87 -13.04 0.95 6.47
CA TYR A 87 -13.16 0.61 5.04
C TYR A 87 -14.62 0.41 4.62
N GLY A 88 -15.52 0.23 5.59
CA GLY A 88 -16.87 -0.24 5.40
C GLY A 88 -16.90 -1.71 4.96
N HIS A 89 -18.10 -2.25 4.90
CA HIS A 89 -18.41 -3.60 4.46
C HIS A 89 -19.76 -3.64 3.75
N LEU A 90 -19.88 -4.61 2.85
CA LEU A 90 -21.14 -5.12 2.35
C LEU A 90 -21.48 -6.34 3.18
N ILE A 91 -22.66 -6.34 3.78
CA ILE A 91 -23.19 -7.50 4.51
C ILE A 91 -24.42 -8.03 3.79
N LEU A 92 -24.35 -9.29 3.43
CA LEU A 92 -25.44 -10.07 2.87
C LEU A 92 -25.83 -11.14 3.88
N ILE A 93 -27.11 -11.26 4.19
CA ILE A 93 -27.65 -12.36 5.02
C ILE A 93 -28.67 -13.12 4.18
N ASN A 94 -28.43 -14.42 3.95
CA ASN A 94 -29.19 -15.23 2.99
C ASN A 94 -29.25 -14.62 1.56
N GLY A 95 -28.23 -13.85 1.18
CA GLY A 95 -28.20 -13.13 -0.11
C GLY A 95 -28.94 -11.79 -0.11
N ASP A 96 -29.66 -11.43 0.96
CA ASP A 96 -30.28 -10.11 1.10
C ASP A 96 -29.25 -9.07 1.55
N THR A 97 -29.12 -7.97 0.81
CA THR A 97 -28.26 -6.84 1.21
C THR A 97 -28.82 -6.18 2.45
N ILE A 98 -28.09 -6.30 3.56
CA ILE A 98 -28.44 -5.66 4.84
C ILE A 98 -27.88 -4.24 4.89
N ILE A 99 -26.63 -4.07 4.49
CA ILE A 99 -25.93 -2.79 4.42
C ILE A 99 -24.82 -2.86 3.37
N ASP A 100 -24.62 -1.76 2.63
CA ASP A 100 -23.41 -1.52 1.85
C ASP A 100 -22.89 -0.11 2.17
N ASN A 101 -21.97 -0.05 3.13
CA ASN A 101 -21.28 1.19 3.52
C ASN A 101 -19.81 1.19 3.07
N ARG A 102 -19.45 0.32 2.11
CA ARG A 102 -18.07 0.23 1.60
C ARG A 102 -17.63 1.59 1.09
N ARG A 103 -16.48 2.05 1.59
CA ARG A 103 -15.88 3.32 1.20
C ARG A 103 -15.38 3.33 -0.24
N TYR A 104 -15.03 2.15 -0.76
CA TYR A 104 -14.48 1.96 -2.10
C TYR A 104 -15.24 0.84 -2.82
N LYS A 105 -16.19 1.19 -3.67
CA LYS A 105 -17.13 0.21 -4.23
C LYS A 105 -16.55 -0.59 -5.41
N ASP A 106 -15.76 0.03 -6.28
CA ASP A 106 -15.58 -0.53 -7.65
C ASP A 106 -14.12 -0.79 -8.08
N GLU A 107 -13.11 -0.17 -7.45
CA GLU A 107 -11.72 -0.17 -7.97
C GLU A 107 -10.72 -1.02 -7.16
N ARG A 108 -11.20 -1.81 -6.21
CA ARG A 108 -10.37 -2.46 -5.19
C ARG A 108 -10.61 -3.96 -5.15
N VAL A 109 -9.60 -4.71 -4.74
CA VAL A 109 -9.69 -6.16 -4.57
C VAL A 109 -10.65 -6.46 -3.41
N GLU A 110 -11.67 -7.25 -3.71
CA GLU A 110 -12.65 -7.69 -2.72
C GLU A 110 -12.06 -8.78 -1.83
N ILE A 111 -12.29 -8.62 -0.53
CA ILE A 111 -12.06 -9.63 0.49
C ILE A 111 -13.44 -10.08 0.95
N LYS A 112 -13.84 -11.26 0.50
CA LYS A 112 -15.15 -11.86 0.76
C LYS A 112 -15.02 -13.03 1.71
N ARG A 113 -15.78 -13.00 2.80
CA ARG A 113 -15.86 -14.11 3.76
C ARG A 113 -17.31 -14.53 3.92
N VAL A 114 -17.57 -15.82 3.76
CA VAL A 114 -18.89 -16.43 3.89
C VAL A 114 -18.85 -17.44 5.04
N ALA A 115 -19.89 -17.47 5.86
CA ALA A 115 -20.07 -18.41 6.94
C ALA A 115 -21.55 -18.62 7.25
N ASP A 116 -21.86 -19.66 8.03
CA ASP A 116 -23.20 -19.90 8.53
C ASP A 116 -23.32 -19.47 9.99
N LEU A 117 -24.42 -18.78 10.31
CA LEU A 117 -24.88 -18.49 11.67
C LEU A 117 -25.72 -19.67 12.14
N LEU A 118 -25.05 -20.69 12.67
CA LEU A 118 -25.64 -22.00 12.98
C LEU A 118 -26.85 -21.88 13.91
N SER A 119 -26.81 -20.95 14.86
CA SER A 119 -27.84 -20.75 15.88
C SER A 119 -29.21 -20.35 15.31
N ILE A 120 -29.23 -19.73 14.12
CA ILE A 120 -30.47 -19.26 13.45
C ILE A 120 -30.61 -19.79 12.03
N ASN A 121 -29.70 -20.65 11.59
CA ASN A 121 -29.65 -21.24 10.26
C ASN A 121 -29.78 -20.17 9.16
N LEU A 122 -28.82 -19.24 9.13
CA LEU A 122 -28.68 -18.20 8.10
C LEU A 122 -27.25 -18.21 7.57
N SER A 123 -27.07 -17.94 6.29
CA SER A 123 -25.75 -17.62 5.74
C SER A 123 -25.47 -16.13 5.91
N ILE A 124 -24.22 -15.80 6.22
CA ILE A 124 -23.72 -14.44 6.23
C ILE A 124 -22.52 -14.34 5.30
N GLU A 125 -22.52 -13.28 4.50
CA GLU A 125 -21.40 -12.87 3.68
C GLU A 125 -21.00 -11.45 4.08
N VAL A 126 -19.71 -11.28 4.34
CA VAL A 126 -19.07 -10.00 4.65
C VAL A 126 -18.03 -9.75 3.58
N THR A 127 -18.22 -8.67 2.82
CA THR A 127 -17.34 -8.28 1.73
C THR A 127 -16.75 -6.90 2.00
N LYS A 128 -15.42 -6.80 1.89
CA LYS A 128 -14.67 -5.55 2.09
C LYS A 128 -13.77 -5.26 0.91
N ASN A 129 -13.54 -3.98 0.64
CA ASN A 129 -12.71 -3.54 -0.49
C ASN A 129 -11.51 -2.69 -0.01
N PRO A 130 -10.58 -3.22 0.79
CA PRO A 130 -9.52 -2.41 1.39
C PRO A 130 -8.33 -2.19 0.44
N ILE A 131 -8.08 -3.09 -0.51
CA ILE A 131 -6.82 -3.13 -1.29
C ILE A 131 -7.00 -2.45 -2.65
N PRO A 132 -6.34 -1.32 -2.92
CA PRO A 132 -6.32 -0.72 -4.25
C PRO A 132 -5.41 -1.51 -5.20
N ASN A 133 -5.55 -1.22 -6.50
CA ASN A 133 -4.55 -1.61 -7.48
C ASN A 133 -3.16 -1.06 -7.06
N ILE A 134 -2.15 -1.93 -6.98
CA ILE A 134 -0.81 -1.57 -6.47
C ILE A 134 -0.15 -0.51 -7.35
N TRP A 135 -0.27 -0.61 -8.67
CA TRP A 135 0.28 0.40 -9.60
C TRP A 135 -0.41 1.74 -9.45
N SER A 136 -1.74 1.76 -9.30
CA SER A 136 -2.47 2.99 -8.96
C SER A 136 -1.96 3.59 -7.65
N SER A 137 -1.73 2.77 -6.61
CA SER A 137 -1.14 3.23 -5.36
C SER A 137 0.27 3.79 -5.54
N VAL A 138 1.13 3.16 -6.34
CA VAL A 138 2.49 3.63 -6.63
C VAL A 138 2.47 4.97 -7.36
N ILE A 139 1.61 5.11 -8.38
CA ILE A 139 1.45 6.38 -9.11
C ILE A 139 0.97 7.47 -8.17
N LYS A 140 -0.06 7.20 -7.34
CA LYS A 140 -0.54 8.18 -6.35
C LYS A 140 0.51 8.53 -5.30
N SER A 141 1.40 7.61 -4.92
CA SER A 141 2.54 7.91 -4.03
C SER A 141 3.59 8.78 -4.74
N ALA A 142 3.88 8.51 -6.02
CA ALA A 142 4.86 9.26 -6.79
C ALA A 142 4.38 10.69 -7.13
N THR A 143 3.08 10.87 -7.37
CA THR A 143 2.48 12.15 -7.77
C THR A 143 1.87 12.92 -6.61
N PHE A 144 2.09 12.51 -5.36
CA PHE A 144 1.44 13.13 -4.19
C PHE A 144 -0.09 13.18 -4.27
N SER A 145 -0.68 12.16 -4.91
CA SER A 145 -2.11 12.09 -5.16
C SER A 145 -2.65 13.33 -5.89
N ALA A 146 -1.85 13.94 -6.78
CA ALA A 146 -2.23 15.14 -7.53
C ALA A 146 -3.58 14.99 -8.24
N SER A 147 -3.87 13.82 -8.81
CA SER A 147 -5.17 13.53 -9.44
C SER A 147 -6.33 13.67 -8.47
N ASP A 148 -6.20 13.13 -7.25
CA ASP A 148 -7.23 13.19 -6.21
C ASP A 148 -7.40 14.64 -5.70
N ILE A 149 -6.32 15.42 -5.65
CA ILE A 149 -6.35 16.83 -5.25
C ILE A 149 -7.06 17.67 -6.32
N ILE A 150 -6.71 17.49 -7.60
CA ILE A 150 -7.34 18.19 -8.72
C ILE A 150 -8.84 17.88 -8.77
N GLU A 151 -9.21 16.61 -8.57
CA GLU A 151 -10.61 16.19 -8.52
C GLU A 151 -11.37 16.89 -7.38
N ARG A 152 -10.80 16.98 -6.18
CA ARG A 152 -11.42 17.70 -5.05
C ARG A 152 -11.61 19.18 -5.34
N ILE A 153 -10.61 19.83 -5.93
CA ILE A 153 -10.71 21.22 -6.37
C ILE A 153 -11.86 21.38 -7.38
N SER A 154 -11.95 20.48 -8.36
CA SER A 154 -13.00 20.53 -9.39
C SER A 154 -14.42 20.32 -8.84
N ARG A 155 -14.55 19.60 -7.72
CA ARG A 155 -15.82 19.36 -7.02
C ARG A 155 -16.24 20.52 -6.11
N GLY A 156 -15.36 21.51 -5.90
CA GLY A 156 -15.63 22.65 -5.04
C GLY A 156 -15.41 22.38 -3.55
N ASP A 157 -14.60 21.37 -3.19
CA ASP A 157 -14.16 21.17 -1.80
C ASP A 157 -13.51 22.46 -1.28
N SER A 158 -13.74 22.79 -0.02
CA SER A 158 -13.14 23.97 0.62
C SER A 158 -11.62 23.83 0.76
N ASN A 159 -10.92 24.96 0.87
CA ASN A 159 -9.46 24.95 1.09
C ASN A 159 -9.06 24.18 2.37
N GLU A 160 -9.91 24.21 3.40
CA GLU A 160 -9.67 23.47 4.65
C GLU A 160 -9.80 21.95 4.44
N GLU A 161 -10.80 21.50 3.68
CA GLU A 161 -10.97 20.08 3.34
C GLU A 161 -9.83 19.55 2.46
N ILE A 162 -9.40 20.36 1.48
CA ILE A 162 -8.26 20.02 0.63
C ILE A 162 -6.99 19.92 1.49
N LEU A 163 -6.74 20.89 2.38
CA LEU A 163 -5.57 20.87 3.26
C LEU A 163 -5.60 19.66 4.20
N LYS A 164 -6.77 19.32 4.76
CA LYS A 164 -6.97 18.13 5.58
C LYS A 164 -6.67 16.85 4.79
N PHE A 165 -7.13 16.76 3.55
CA PHE A 165 -6.82 15.64 2.66
C PHE A 165 -5.30 15.54 2.38
N VAL A 166 -4.65 16.66 2.07
CA VAL A 166 -3.21 16.69 1.78
C VAL A 166 -2.40 16.22 2.98
N THR A 167 -2.67 16.79 4.15
CA THR A 167 -1.92 16.51 5.39
C THR A 167 -2.19 15.11 5.95
N HIS A 168 -3.44 14.65 5.93
CA HIS A 168 -3.82 13.38 6.58
C HIS A 168 -3.84 12.18 5.62
N THR A 169 -3.90 12.40 4.31
CA THR A 169 -3.99 11.31 3.32
C THR A 169 -2.86 11.35 2.30
N ALA A 170 -2.73 12.44 1.54
CA ALA A 170 -1.80 12.49 0.40
C ALA A 170 -0.33 12.39 0.84
N MET A 171 0.05 13.13 1.90
CA MET A 171 1.41 13.13 2.43
C MET A 171 1.82 11.75 2.94
N TRP A 172 1.01 11.13 3.81
CA TRP A 172 1.31 9.80 4.36
C TRP A 172 1.37 8.70 3.29
N ARG A 173 0.51 8.77 2.26
CA ARG A 173 0.55 7.86 1.12
C ARG A 173 1.85 7.98 0.31
N SER A 174 2.41 9.18 0.25
CA SER A 174 3.58 9.49 -0.60
C SER A 174 4.90 9.37 0.15
N PHE A 175 4.85 9.32 1.48
CA PHE A 175 6.01 9.23 2.35
C PHE A 175 6.96 8.07 1.99
N PRO A 176 6.50 6.83 1.69
CA PRO A 176 7.41 5.76 1.28
C PRO A 176 8.21 6.10 0.02
N HIS A 177 7.55 6.67 -1.00
CA HIS A 177 8.22 7.05 -2.24
C HIS A 177 9.29 8.11 -2.00
N LEU A 178 8.98 9.14 -1.19
CA LEU A 178 9.94 10.15 -0.80
C LEU A 178 11.09 9.59 0.01
N ALA A 179 10.80 8.73 1.00
CA ALA A 179 11.83 8.11 1.82
C ALA A 179 12.80 7.30 0.96
N PHE A 180 12.29 6.49 0.02
CA PHE A 180 13.14 5.75 -0.91
C PHE A 180 13.90 6.67 -1.85
N LEU A 181 13.30 7.77 -2.33
CA LEU A 181 14.00 8.76 -3.13
C LEU A 181 15.19 9.35 -2.36
N PHE A 182 14.99 9.78 -1.12
CA PHE A 182 16.06 10.30 -0.27
C PHE A 182 17.13 9.23 0.01
N ILE A 183 16.75 8.02 0.36
CA ILE A 183 17.69 6.92 0.65
C ILE A 183 18.52 6.59 -0.59
N VAL A 184 17.89 6.41 -1.75
CA VAL A 184 18.57 6.07 -3.00
C VAL A 184 19.53 7.18 -3.42
N LEU A 185 19.11 8.45 -3.34
CA LEU A 185 19.98 9.58 -3.65
C LEU A 185 21.13 9.72 -2.65
N PHE A 186 20.87 9.50 -1.37
CA PHE A 186 21.89 9.52 -0.32
C PHE A 186 22.94 8.44 -0.56
N VAL A 187 22.53 7.17 -0.70
CA VAL A 187 23.43 6.04 -0.97
C VAL A 187 24.21 6.26 -2.27
N SER A 188 23.54 6.75 -3.32
CA SER A 188 24.16 7.12 -4.59
C SER A 188 25.27 8.16 -4.43
N ALA A 189 25.07 9.19 -3.59
CA ALA A 189 26.07 10.22 -3.34
C ALA A 189 27.35 9.64 -2.69
N PHE A 190 27.21 8.69 -1.74
CA PHE A 190 28.35 8.00 -1.14
C PHE A 190 29.05 7.07 -2.13
N MET A 191 28.28 6.30 -2.90
CA MET A 191 28.82 5.40 -3.92
C MET A 191 29.62 6.18 -4.98
N LYS A 192 29.13 7.33 -5.44
CA LYS A 192 29.86 8.17 -6.39
C LYS A 192 31.19 8.65 -5.82
N LYS A 193 31.23 9.10 -4.56
CA LYS A 193 32.48 9.49 -3.89
C LYS A 193 33.44 8.31 -3.74
N SER A 194 32.93 7.13 -3.39
CA SER A 194 33.73 5.91 -3.26
C SER A 194 34.33 5.46 -4.60
N ILE A 195 33.56 5.51 -5.69
CA ILE A 195 34.04 5.19 -7.05
C ILE A 195 35.10 6.19 -7.50
N VAL A 196 34.89 7.49 -7.28
CA VAL A 196 35.88 8.53 -7.62
C VAL A 196 37.18 8.32 -6.84
N ALA A 197 37.09 8.05 -5.53
CA ALA A 197 38.26 7.76 -4.69
C ALA A 197 39.00 6.49 -5.15
N GLN A 198 38.28 5.45 -5.57
CA GLN A 198 38.89 4.23 -6.13
C GLN A 198 39.62 4.50 -7.46
N ILE A 199 39.02 5.30 -8.36
CA ILE A 199 39.65 5.67 -9.63
C ILE A 199 40.90 6.51 -9.38
N GLU A 200 40.83 7.50 -8.48
CA GLU A 200 41.95 8.38 -8.14
C GLU A 200 43.10 7.61 -7.49
N PHE A 201 42.78 6.63 -6.62
CA PHE A 201 43.77 5.73 -6.02
C PHE A 201 44.46 4.84 -7.07
N ILE A 202 43.70 4.25 -8.00
CA ILE A 202 44.25 3.42 -9.09
C ILE A 202 45.15 4.26 -10.00
N ASN A 203 44.70 5.44 -10.42
CA ASN A 203 45.49 6.33 -11.29
C ASN A 203 46.79 6.77 -10.61
N LYS A 204 46.75 7.06 -9.30
CA LYS A 204 47.95 7.42 -8.54
C LYS A 204 48.95 6.26 -8.46
N PHE A 205 48.45 5.04 -8.24
CA PHE A 205 49.29 3.84 -8.27
C PHE A 205 49.89 3.57 -9.65
N GLU A 206 49.12 3.72 -10.72
CA GLU A 206 49.63 3.54 -12.09
C GLU A 206 50.68 4.60 -12.45
N SER A 207 50.51 5.86 -12.03
CA SER A 207 51.53 6.90 -12.25
C SER A 207 52.83 6.65 -11.48
N GLU A 208 52.75 6.15 -10.25
CA GLU A 208 53.94 5.82 -9.44
C GLU A 208 54.69 4.59 -9.97
N VAL A 209 53.99 3.65 -10.62
CA VAL A 209 54.62 2.49 -11.29
C VAL A 209 55.32 2.92 -12.58
N VAL A 210 54.71 3.79 -13.38
CA VAL A 210 55.30 4.29 -14.64
C VAL A 210 56.54 5.17 -14.39
N ASP A 211 56.55 5.98 -13.32
CA ASP A 211 57.71 6.79 -12.96
C ASP A 211 58.89 5.97 -12.38
N ASN A 212 58.64 4.78 -11.83
CA ASN A 212 59.69 3.88 -11.33
C ASN A 212 60.32 2.98 -12.41
N ASP A 213 59.70 2.84 -13.59
CA ASP A 213 60.21 2.10 -14.75
C ASP A 213 60.91 3.01 -15.80
N GLY A 214 61.24 4.26 -15.43
CA GLY A 214 62.02 5.18 -16.27
C GLY A 214 63.38 4.60 -16.68
N PRO A 215 63.90 4.91 -17.89
CA PRO A 215 64.99 4.16 -18.50
C PRO A 215 66.26 4.27 -17.66
N SER A 216 66.79 3.11 -17.23
CA SER A 216 68.17 2.98 -16.78
C SER A 216 69.09 3.28 -17.97
N TYR A 217 69.68 4.48 -17.98
CA TYR A 217 70.77 4.85 -18.89
C TYR A 217 71.96 3.90 -18.77
#